data_AF-A0A323V5L8-F1
#
_entry.id   AF-A0A323V5L8-F1
#
_cell.length_a   1.000
_cell.length_b   1.000
_cell.length_c   1.000
_cell.angle_alpha   90.00
_cell.angle_beta   90.00
_cell.angle_gamma   90.00
#
_symmetry.space_group_name_H-M   'P 1'
#
loop_
_entity.id
_entity.type
_entity.pdbx_description
1 polymer ?
#
loop_
_entity_poly.entity_id
_entity_poly.type
_entity_poly.pdbx_seq_one_letter_code
_entity_poly.pdbx_strand_id
1 'polypeptide(L)'
;MLGPPEEREDRRFGDLDLEVRRWPLPLWPHLWWEVLSDPAGPVLHEQLVRAPGSPVPPAGAGLRVWEHVVEDVSALDGAVDVDPGVVTRWEVHLPDGTRACFVWGLLQQVHPAPG
;
A
#
# COMPACT_ATOMS: atom_id res chain seq x y z
N MET A 1 -5.25 18.80 8.31
CA MET A 1 -6.38 17.83 8.25
C MET A 1 -6.74 17.63 6.79
N LEU A 2 -7.03 16.40 6.36
CA LEU A 2 -7.34 16.05 4.95
C LEU A 2 -8.75 16.45 4.49
N GLY A 3 -9.61 16.94 5.39
CA GLY A 3 -11.03 17.20 5.08
C GLY A 3 -11.87 15.91 5.09
N PRO A 4 -13.13 15.95 4.63
CA PRO A 4 -13.94 14.74 4.48
C PRO A 4 -13.32 13.81 3.40
N PRO A 5 -13.39 12.48 3.57
CA PRO A 5 -12.99 11.54 2.53
C PRO A 5 -13.92 11.63 1.33
N GLU A 6 -13.34 11.38 0.17
CA GLU A 6 -14.05 11.27 -1.11
C GLU A 6 -14.81 9.93 -1.17
N GLU A 7 -14.23 8.88 -0.60
CA GLU A 7 -14.83 7.56 -0.55
C GLU A 7 -14.87 7.01 0.87
N ARG A 8 -15.99 6.39 1.23
CA ARG A 8 -16.16 5.60 2.44
C ARG A 8 -16.76 4.26 2.09
N GLU A 9 -16.18 3.19 2.62
CA GLU A 9 -16.60 1.81 2.38
C GLU A 9 -16.56 1.06 3.71
N ASP A 10 -17.67 0.42 4.09
CA ASP A 10 -17.68 -0.56 5.18
C ASP A 10 -17.22 -1.91 4.63
N ARG A 11 -16.12 -2.44 5.15
CA ARG A 11 -15.52 -3.70 4.71
C ARG A 11 -15.44 -4.67 5.88
N ARG A 12 -15.79 -5.93 5.61
CA ARG A 12 -15.67 -7.00 6.60
C ARG A 12 -14.47 -7.88 6.29
N PHE A 13 -13.59 -8.06 7.28
CA PHE A 13 -12.42 -8.95 7.19
C PHE A 13 -12.52 -10.03 8.26
N GLY A 14 -13.08 -11.19 7.88
CA GLY A 14 -13.47 -12.23 8.83
C GLY A 14 -14.60 -11.75 9.76
N ASP A 15 -14.31 -11.66 11.05
CA ASP A 15 -15.22 -11.13 12.08
C ASP A 15 -14.96 -9.66 12.43
N LEU A 16 -13.97 -9.04 11.79
CA LEU A 16 -13.65 -7.63 11.98
C LEU A 16 -14.45 -6.79 10.97
N ASP A 17 -15.28 -5.88 11.47
CA ASP A 17 -15.88 -4.82 10.66
C ASP A 17 -14.89 -3.63 10.64
N LEU A 18 -14.61 -3.11 9.45
CA LEU A 18 -13.67 -2.02 9.19
C LEU A 18 -14.36 -0.91 8.40
N GLU A 19 -14.12 0.34 8.79
CA GLU A 19 -14.43 1.48 7.92
C GLU A 19 -13.16 1.85 7.13
N VAL A 20 -13.29 1.84 5.82
CA VAL A 20 -12.27 2.30 4.87
C VAL A 20 -12.62 3.70 4.42
N ARG A 21 -11.71 4.65 4.60
CA ARG A 21 -11.88 6.03 4.12
C ARG A 21 -10.74 6.37 3.18
N ARG A 22 -11.05 6.98 2.04
CA ARG A 22 -10.05 7.34 1.02
C ARG A 22 -10.13 8.81 0.62
N TRP A 23 -8.96 9.41 0.42
CA TRP A 23 -8.80 10.80 -0.01
C TRP A 23 -7.88 10.88 -1.24
N PRO A 24 -8.26 11.61 -2.30
CA PRO A 24 -7.33 11.96 -3.36
C PRO A 24 -6.23 12.89 -2.83
N LEU A 25 -5.01 12.73 -3.34
CA LEU A 25 -3.88 13.57 -2.97
C LEU A 25 -3.43 14.42 -4.16
N PRO A 26 -3.47 15.77 -4.07
CA PRO A 26 -3.10 16.64 -5.19
C PRO A 26 -1.68 16.42 -5.73
N LEU A 27 -0.73 16.03 -4.86
CA LEU A 27 0.66 15.78 -5.25
C LEU A 27 0.85 14.44 -5.99
N TRP A 28 -0.02 13.47 -5.74
CA TRP A 28 0.04 12.13 -6.34
C TRP A 28 -1.30 11.79 -6.99
N PRO A 29 -1.55 12.28 -8.21
CA PRO A 29 -2.87 12.16 -8.85
C PRO A 29 -3.33 10.71 -9.11
N HIS A 30 -2.40 9.77 -9.08
CA HIS A 30 -2.66 8.34 -9.27
C HIS A 30 -2.72 7.56 -7.95
N LEU A 31 -2.56 8.21 -6.80
CA LEU A 31 -2.57 7.60 -5.48
C LEU A 31 -3.57 8.29 -4.57
N TRP A 32 -4.25 7.49 -3.76
CA TRP A 32 -5.13 7.97 -2.71
C TRP A 32 -4.51 7.64 -1.35
N TRP A 33 -4.79 8.47 -0.35
CA TRP A 33 -4.56 8.11 1.04
C TRP A 33 -5.71 7.26 1.52
N GLU A 34 -5.44 6.07 2.02
CA GLU A 34 -6.42 5.18 2.64
C GLU A 34 -6.18 5.11 4.14
N VAL A 35 -7.27 5.18 4.91
CA VAL A 35 -7.27 4.92 6.34
C VAL A 35 -8.25 3.79 6.63
N LEU A 36 -7.77 2.74 7.26
CA LEU A 36 -8.57 1.67 7.85
C LEU A 36 -8.74 1.94 9.34
N SER A 37 -9.97 1.93 9.81
CA SER A 37 -10.29 2.06 11.23
C SER A 37 -11.37 1.09 11.66
N ASP A 38 -11.37 0.78 12.96
CA ASP A 38 -12.57 0.23 13.59
C ASP A 38 -13.71 1.27 13.49
N PRO A 39 -14.94 0.88 13.10
CA PRO A 39 -16.07 1.79 12.90
C PRO A 39 -16.37 2.74 14.08
N ALA A 40 -16.06 2.33 15.31
CA ALA A 40 -16.23 3.14 16.52
C ALA A 40 -14.90 3.40 17.26
N GLY A 41 -13.77 2.99 16.67
CA GLY A 41 -12.50 2.88 17.36
C GLY A 41 -11.35 3.63 16.68
N PRO A 42 -10.10 3.29 17.02
CA PRO A 42 -8.93 3.99 16.51
C PRO A 42 -8.65 3.66 15.03
N VAL A 43 -7.77 4.47 14.43
CA VAL A 43 -7.11 4.11 13.17
C VAL A 43 -6.25 2.87 13.42
N LEU A 44 -6.43 1.87 12.57
CA LEU A 44 -5.69 0.60 12.62
C LEU A 44 -4.53 0.63 11.63
N HIS A 45 -4.74 1.22 10.45
CA HIS A 45 -3.74 1.29 9.41
C HIS A 45 -3.99 2.49 8.49
N GLU A 46 -2.93 3.05 7.93
CA GLU A 46 -3.01 4.11 6.93
C GLU A 46 -1.86 3.99 5.92
N GLN A 47 -2.16 4.23 4.65
CA GLN A 47 -1.22 3.99 3.56
C GLN A 47 -1.65 4.71 2.27
N LEU A 48 -0.71 4.83 1.33
CA LEU A 48 -0.97 5.17 -0.05
C LEU A 48 -1.45 3.92 -0.80
N VAL A 49 -2.57 4.04 -1.50
CA VAL A 49 -3.16 3.00 -2.37
C VAL A 49 -3.35 3.54 -3.78
N ARG A 50 -3.60 2.66 -4.75
CA ARG A 50 -3.92 3.11 -6.10
C ARG A 50 -5.26 3.82 -6.14
N ALA A 51 -5.29 4.99 -6.77
CA ALA A 51 -6.53 5.69 -7.06
C ALA A 51 -7.39 4.83 -8.03
N PRO A 52 -8.73 4.80 -7.88
CA PRO A 52 -9.60 4.05 -8.78
C PRO A 52 -9.34 4.37 -10.26
N GLY A 53 -9.18 3.33 -11.07
CA GLY A 53 -8.92 3.44 -12.52
C GLY A 53 -7.51 3.89 -12.90
N SER A 54 -6.61 4.13 -11.94
CA SER A 54 -5.20 4.44 -12.24
C SER A 54 -4.44 3.18 -12.68
N PRO A 55 -3.51 3.30 -13.64
CA PRO A 55 -2.75 2.16 -14.13
C PRO A 55 -1.73 1.68 -13.09
N VAL A 56 -1.49 0.38 -13.04
CA VAL A 56 -0.37 -0.22 -12.29
C VAL A 56 0.88 -0.18 -13.16
N PRO A 57 2.00 0.42 -12.71
CA PRO A 57 3.23 0.42 -13.49
C PRO A 57 3.76 -1.01 -13.67
N PRO A 58 4.38 -1.33 -14.83
CA PRO A 58 4.86 -2.68 -15.09
C PRO A 58 6.06 -3.03 -14.20
N ALA A 59 5.96 -4.11 -13.43
CA ALA A 59 7.05 -4.60 -12.58
C ALA A 59 8.19 -5.30 -13.36
N GLY A 60 7.96 -5.72 -14.62
CA GLY A 60 8.86 -6.58 -15.39
C GLY A 60 10.19 -5.97 -15.83
N ALA A 61 10.41 -4.67 -15.66
CA ALA A 61 11.70 -4.00 -15.90
C ALA A 61 12.48 -3.73 -14.61
N GLY A 62 12.01 -4.27 -13.48
CA GLY A 62 12.46 -3.90 -12.14
C GLY A 62 11.57 -2.82 -11.53
N LEU A 63 11.37 -2.91 -10.22
CA LEU A 63 10.54 -1.97 -9.46
C LEU A 63 11.21 -0.60 -9.39
N ARG A 64 10.43 0.46 -9.59
CA ARG A 64 10.90 1.85 -9.48
C ARG A 64 10.36 2.51 -8.23
N VAL A 65 11.25 3.14 -7.46
CA VAL A 65 10.86 3.91 -6.27
C VAL A 65 9.84 4.98 -6.63
N TRP A 66 8.86 5.16 -5.74
CA TRP A 66 7.72 6.06 -5.88
C TRP A 66 6.71 5.75 -7.00
N GLU A 67 6.93 4.72 -7.81
CA GLU A 67 5.95 4.31 -8.84
C GLU A 67 4.97 3.27 -8.32
N HIS A 68 5.36 2.43 -7.35
CA HIS A 68 4.56 1.31 -6.85
C HIS A 68 4.06 1.50 -5.43
N VAL A 69 2.83 1.04 -5.17
CA VAL A 69 2.32 0.79 -3.82
C VAL A 69 2.50 -0.67 -3.41
N VAL A 70 2.28 -0.99 -2.13
CA VAL A 70 2.38 -2.37 -1.60
C VAL A 70 1.55 -3.34 -2.45
N GLU A 71 0.27 -3.02 -2.69
CA GLU A 71 -0.65 -3.87 -3.45
C GLU A 71 -0.14 -4.21 -4.86
N ASP A 72 0.52 -3.27 -5.55
CA ASP A 72 1.07 -3.49 -6.89
C ASP A 72 2.12 -4.62 -6.90
N VAL A 73 2.87 -4.75 -5.80
CA VAL A 73 4.00 -5.68 -5.68
C VAL A 73 3.59 -6.98 -4.97
N SER A 74 2.72 -6.91 -3.96
CA SER A 74 2.16 -8.09 -3.28
C SER A 74 1.28 -8.92 -4.22
N ALA A 75 0.74 -8.34 -5.28
CA ALA A 75 -0.01 -9.04 -6.31
C ALA A 75 0.87 -9.86 -7.28
N LEU A 76 2.20 -9.72 -7.23
CA LEU A 76 3.11 -10.48 -8.10
C LEU A 76 3.17 -11.95 -7.66
N ASP A 77 3.34 -12.85 -8.63
CA ASP A 77 3.39 -14.29 -8.37
C ASP A 77 4.57 -14.64 -7.44
N GLY A 78 4.26 -15.35 -6.35
CA GLY A 78 5.23 -15.73 -5.32
C GLY A 78 5.74 -14.59 -4.44
N ALA A 79 5.16 -13.38 -4.50
CA ALA A 79 5.47 -12.31 -3.57
C ALA A 79 5.08 -12.70 -2.13
N VAL A 80 5.92 -12.32 -1.16
CA VAL A 80 5.69 -12.57 0.27
C VAL A 80 5.73 -11.25 1.03
N ASP A 81 4.61 -10.89 1.64
CA ASP A 81 4.51 -9.75 2.54
C ASP A 81 5.22 -10.01 3.88
N VAL A 82 5.95 -8.99 4.35
CA VAL A 82 6.72 -9.04 5.59
C VAL A 82 6.49 -7.75 6.39
N ASP A 83 5.98 -7.90 7.61
CA ASP A 83 5.86 -6.81 8.58
C ASP A 83 7.18 -6.65 9.36
N PRO A 84 7.92 -5.54 9.18
CA PRO A 84 9.16 -5.29 9.91
C PRO A 84 8.92 -4.85 11.38
N GLY A 85 7.68 -4.81 11.86
CA GLY A 85 7.31 -4.38 13.21
C GLY A 85 7.34 -2.86 13.41
N VAL A 86 7.37 -2.09 12.32
CA VAL A 86 7.33 -0.63 12.33
C VAL A 86 6.07 -0.20 11.60
N VAL A 87 5.14 0.45 12.32
CA VAL A 87 3.77 0.78 11.88
C VAL A 87 3.69 1.34 10.45
N THR A 88 4.67 2.17 10.07
CA THR A 88 4.65 2.89 8.79
C THR A 88 5.38 2.16 7.67
N ARG A 89 5.95 0.98 7.94
CA ARG A 89 6.82 0.25 7.02
C ARG A 89 6.23 -1.09 6.66
N TRP A 90 6.54 -1.51 5.44
CA TRP A 90 6.20 -2.83 4.93
C TRP A 90 7.31 -3.31 4.02
N GLU A 91 7.47 -4.61 3.91
CA GLU A 91 8.36 -5.23 2.94
C GLU A 91 7.60 -6.25 2.10
N VAL A 92 7.97 -6.33 0.82
CA VAL A 92 7.54 -7.42 -0.06
C VAL A 92 8.78 -8.10 -0.61
N HIS A 93 8.92 -9.39 -0.35
CA HIS A 93 10.04 -10.21 -0.82
C HIS A 93 9.60 -10.97 -2.06
N LEU A 94 10.37 -10.84 -3.14
CA LEU A 94 10.09 -11.47 -4.43
C LEU A 94 10.86 -12.78 -4.61
N PRO A 95 10.37 -13.72 -5.45
CA PRO A 95 11.02 -15.02 -5.67
C PRO A 95 12.44 -14.94 -6.22
N ASP A 96 12.77 -13.87 -6.94
CA ASP A 96 14.11 -13.62 -7.48
C ASP A 96 15.11 -13.14 -6.42
N GLY A 97 14.68 -12.99 -5.16
CA GLY A 97 15.48 -12.52 -4.02
C GLY A 97 15.45 -11.00 -3.83
N THR A 98 14.75 -10.25 -4.69
CA THR A 98 14.54 -8.81 -4.53
C THR A 98 13.69 -8.52 -3.30
N ARG A 99 14.05 -7.47 -2.54
CA ARG A 99 13.25 -6.95 -1.44
C ARG A 99 12.81 -5.53 -1.74
N ALA A 100 11.50 -5.31 -1.77
CA ALA A 100 10.88 -4.02 -1.94
C ALA A 100 10.47 -3.47 -0.56
N CYS A 101 10.97 -2.29 -0.18
CA CYS A 101 10.69 -1.67 1.12
C CYS A 101 9.83 -0.42 0.94
N PHE A 102 8.73 -0.38 1.66
CA PHE A 102 7.69 0.64 1.57
C PHE A 102 7.65 1.49 2.83
N VAL A 103 7.28 2.75 2.66
CA VAL A 103 6.91 3.64 3.76
C VAL A 103 5.56 4.26 3.43
N TRP A 104 4.61 4.14 4.35
CA TRP A 104 3.22 4.54 4.16
C TRP A 104 2.61 3.96 2.87
N GLY A 105 2.89 2.69 2.58
CA GLY A 105 2.42 2.02 1.37
C GLY A 105 3.16 2.35 0.08
N LEU A 106 4.06 3.35 0.04
CA LEU A 106 4.79 3.75 -1.17
C LEU A 106 6.22 3.20 -1.19
N LEU A 107 6.62 2.61 -2.32
CA LEU A 107 7.95 2.03 -2.49
C LEU A 107 9.05 3.09 -2.33
N GLN A 108 9.96 2.88 -1.37
CA GLN A 108 11.08 3.79 -1.10
C GLN A 108 12.43 3.19 -1.47
N GLN A 109 12.58 1.87 -1.37
CA GLN A 109 13.86 1.20 -1.62
C GLN A 109 13.63 -0.15 -2.29
N VAL A 110 14.55 -0.53 -3.17
CA VAL A 110 14.59 -1.85 -3.81
C VAL A 110 15.99 -2.39 -3.56
N HIS A 111 16.07 -3.49 -2.81
CA HIS A 111 17.30 -4.21 -2.56
C HIS A 111 17.32 -5.44 -3.48
N PRO A 112 18.25 -5.52 -4.45
CA PRO A 112 18.36 -6.70 -5.29
C PRO A 112 18.82 -7.91 -4.47
N ALA A 113 18.64 -9.10 -5.03
CA ALA A 113 19.22 -10.31 -4.46
C ALA A 113 20.72 -10.14 -4.21
N PRO A 114 21.26 -10.72 -3.13
CA PRO A 114 22.71 -10.79 -2.96
C PRO A 114 23.31 -11.56 -4.13
N GLY A 115 24.29 -10.95 -4.82
CA GLY A 115 25.05 -11.59 -5.89
C GLY A 115 26.11 -12.57 -5.39
#